data_AF-A0A524DU69-F1
#
_entry.id   AF-A0A524DU69-F1
#
_cell.length_a   1.000
_cell.length_b   1.000
_cell.length_c   1.000
_cell.angle_alpha   90.00
_cell.angle_beta   90.00
_cell.angle_gamma   90.00
#
_symmetry.space_group_name_H-M   'P 1'
#
loop_
_entity.id
_entity.type
_entity.pdbx_description
1 polymer ?
#
loop_
_entity_poly.entity_id
_entity_poly.type
_entity_poly.pdbx_seq_one_letter_code
_entity_poly.pdbx_strand_id
1 'polypeptide(L)'
;MKIDHKDLYKNLSSNEFEKSYALETIISIIEHLDNDEIRKECLELLNKFKINNDKFFKILENLLISDSNKEIRYIAVKILSENFLLKTLRAFEWALKNETSYNCLILIINALEEANSIQARNILIEEIKRTKPPKFRPIININQLDRLSINYLGNILKNYITIKFLKNKFPQLEYKSENGMIIELDLSKINTPITCWRDRCEIQDISEITGIRNLKNLRNLKCFPLTWATQNEFNLECFISLILTLLNKRDKETVKKLFLSNINIMKDEESYSEIKNFVKNPNYQDTFSDTKLAEILINYSILSFLKKKYPQLQYEIQKGVIVALEISDKPIIKIPEFIKHLHLLRTLKLKKCNIYSIPLSIGELKGLEVLNLEDNYLHGLPESIGKLESLRILNLKRNQLKEIPKSIGSLKNLEYLNLEMNCLMRLPSSIGLLFKLNYLNVKSNHLKEIPS
;
A
#
# COMPACT_ATOMS: atom_id res chain seq x y z
N MET A 1 18.80 24.62 -3.87
CA MET A 1 19.96 24.05 -4.59
C MET A 1 19.55 22.65 -5.06
N LYS A 2 19.47 22.38 -6.37
CA LYS A 2 19.26 21.00 -6.85
C LYS A 2 20.58 20.27 -6.63
N ILE A 3 20.59 19.33 -5.68
CA ILE A 3 21.73 18.44 -5.48
C ILE A 3 21.75 17.50 -6.69
N ASP A 4 22.86 17.47 -7.44
CA ASP A 4 23.02 16.47 -8.48
C ASP A 4 23.41 15.13 -7.83
N HIS A 5 22.44 14.22 -7.73
CA HIS A 5 22.63 12.90 -7.16
C HIS A 5 23.73 12.10 -7.87
N LYS A 6 24.00 12.37 -9.15
CA LYS A 6 25.07 11.69 -9.88
C LYS A 6 26.44 12.13 -9.39
N ASP A 7 26.60 13.41 -9.06
CA ASP A 7 27.86 13.95 -8.58
C ASP A 7 28.18 13.45 -7.17
N LEU A 8 27.21 13.48 -6.25
CA LEU A 8 27.39 12.90 -4.91
C LEU A 8 27.70 11.40 -4.96
N TYR A 9 26.99 10.64 -5.80
CA TYR A 9 27.23 9.22 -5.97
C TYR A 9 28.63 8.93 -6.54
N LYS A 10 29.04 9.70 -7.55
CA LYS A 10 30.38 9.58 -8.16
C LYS A 10 31.47 9.88 -7.13
N ASN A 11 31.31 10.93 -6.33
CA ASN A 11 32.28 11.33 -5.32
C ASN A 11 32.36 10.33 -4.14
N LEU A 12 31.26 9.65 -3.80
CA LEU A 12 31.29 8.55 -2.81
C LEU A 12 31.99 7.29 -3.33
N SER A 13 32.14 7.17 -4.65
CA SER A 13 32.77 6.04 -5.34
C SER A 13 34.21 6.31 -5.76
N SER A 14 34.74 7.51 -5.48
CA SER A 14 36.08 7.94 -5.90
C SER A 14 37.11 7.77 -4.77
N ASN A 15 38.23 8.53 -4.83
CA ASN A 15 39.33 8.43 -3.87
C ASN A 15 38.90 8.81 -2.43
N GLU A 16 39.74 8.50 -1.44
CA GLU A 16 39.40 8.70 -0.01
C GLU A 16 39.09 10.16 0.33
N PHE A 17 39.79 11.12 -0.29
CA PHE A 17 39.59 12.54 -0.05
C PHE A 17 38.22 13.02 -0.55
N GLU A 18 37.88 12.72 -1.80
CA GLU A 18 36.58 13.06 -2.39
C GLU A 18 35.42 12.36 -1.67
N LYS A 19 35.64 11.10 -1.26
CA LYS A 19 34.67 10.37 -0.44
C LYS A 19 34.44 11.05 0.90
N SER A 20 35.51 11.48 1.59
CA SER A 20 35.38 12.21 2.86
C SER A 20 34.62 13.52 2.68
N TYR A 21 34.92 14.29 1.63
CA TYR A 21 34.22 15.53 1.33
C TYR A 21 32.74 15.31 1.00
N ALA A 22 32.43 14.28 0.21
CA ALA A 22 31.06 13.90 -0.11
C ALA A 22 30.28 13.49 1.14
N LEU A 23 30.91 12.73 2.05
CA LEU A 23 30.30 12.35 3.32
C LEU A 23 29.97 13.56 4.18
N GLU A 24 30.91 14.50 4.34
CA GLU A 24 30.67 15.75 5.09
C GLU A 24 29.53 16.58 4.49
N THR A 25 29.49 16.67 3.16
CA THR A 25 28.43 17.39 2.45
C THR A 25 27.07 16.76 2.68
N ILE A 26 26.97 15.42 2.57
CA ILE A 26 25.71 14.69 2.76
C ILE A 26 25.26 14.79 4.22
N ILE A 27 26.18 14.67 5.17
CA ILE A 27 25.89 14.83 6.60
C ILE A 27 25.31 16.22 6.87
N SER A 28 25.94 17.27 6.34
CA SER A 28 25.47 18.65 6.48
C SER A 28 24.05 18.83 5.89
N ILE A 29 23.78 18.22 4.74
CA ILE A 29 22.43 18.21 4.13
C ILE A 29 21.41 17.53 5.06
N ILE A 30 21.75 16.38 5.63
CA ILE A 30 20.86 15.63 6.53
C ILE A 30 20.54 16.43 7.80
N GLU A 31 21.49 17.20 8.34
CA GLU A 31 21.32 17.93 9.60
C GLU A 31 20.63 19.29 9.44
N HIS A 32 20.79 19.97 8.31
CA HIS A 32 20.41 21.39 8.19
C HIS A 32 19.40 21.71 7.09
N LEU A 33 19.13 20.79 6.16
CA LEU A 33 18.18 21.06 5.10
C LEU A 33 16.74 20.89 5.62
N ASP A 34 15.83 21.80 5.32
CA ASP A 34 14.42 21.64 5.71
C ASP A 34 13.63 20.69 4.80
N ASN A 35 14.24 20.22 3.71
CA ASN A 35 13.59 19.34 2.73
C ASN A 35 13.77 17.86 3.11
N ASP A 36 12.74 17.29 3.70
CA ASP A 36 12.75 15.89 4.16
C ASP A 36 12.95 14.87 3.05
N GLU A 37 12.46 15.10 1.82
CA GLU A 37 12.64 14.15 0.71
C GLU A 37 14.12 14.02 0.34
N ILE A 38 14.82 15.16 0.24
CA ILE A 38 16.26 15.16 -0.04
C ILE A 38 17.03 14.49 1.11
N ARG A 39 16.64 14.76 2.37
CA ARG A 39 17.27 14.12 3.53
C ARG A 39 17.10 12.60 3.52
N LYS A 40 15.91 12.10 3.14
CA LYS A 40 15.65 10.66 2.98
C LYS A 40 16.55 10.06 1.92
N GLU A 41 16.62 10.68 0.74
CA GLU A 41 17.48 10.23 -0.36
C GLU A 41 18.96 10.20 0.06
N CYS A 42 19.42 11.20 0.79
CA CYS A 42 20.76 11.26 1.36
C CYS A 42 21.02 10.10 2.35
N LEU A 43 20.09 9.81 3.25
CA LEU A 43 20.21 8.69 4.19
C LEU A 43 20.26 7.33 3.47
N GLU A 44 19.40 7.13 2.46
CA GLU A 44 19.39 5.92 1.66
C GLU A 44 20.70 5.74 0.87
N LEU A 45 21.23 6.85 0.33
CA LEU A 45 22.52 6.87 -0.35
C LEU A 45 23.64 6.43 0.61
N LEU A 46 23.72 7.00 1.82
CA LEU A 46 24.72 6.60 2.82
C LEU A 46 24.60 5.13 3.23
N ASN A 47 23.37 4.63 3.41
CA ASN A 47 23.14 3.21 3.72
C ASN A 47 23.63 2.30 2.59
N LYS A 48 23.40 2.68 1.33
CA LYS A 48 23.86 1.93 0.15
C LYS A 48 25.38 1.76 0.12
N PHE A 49 26.12 2.76 0.58
CA PHE A 49 27.59 2.70 0.69
C PHE A 49 28.08 2.04 1.99
N LYS A 50 27.18 1.51 2.83
CA LYS A 50 27.48 0.80 4.09
C LYS A 50 28.42 1.60 5.01
N ILE A 51 28.20 2.90 5.09
CA ILE A 51 28.99 3.77 5.97
C ILE A 51 28.72 3.36 7.42
N ASN A 52 29.78 3.02 8.17
CA ASN A 52 29.68 2.42 9.49
C ASN A 52 30.58 3.10 10.54
N ASN A 53 30.83 4.40 10.41
CA ASN A 53 31.67 5.15 11.36
C ASN A 53 30.88 5.76 12.53
N ASP A 54 31.61 6.17 13.58
CA ASP A 54 31.02 6.70 14.81
C ASP A 54 30.26 8.01 14.62
N LYS A 55 30.74 8.87 13.72
CA LYS A 55 30.08 10.15 13.38
C LYS A 55 28.69 9.89 12.78
N PHE A 56 28.60 8.96 11.83
CA PHE A 56 27.35 8.61 11.19
C PHE A 56 26.39 7.93 12.17
N PHE A 57 26.89 7.04 13.03
CA PHE A 57 26.08 6.49 14.14
C PHE A 57 25.46 7.61 14.99
N LYS A 58 26.23 8.63 15.37
CA LYS A 58 25.73 9.71 16.23
C LYS A 58 24.64 10.54 15.55
N ILE A 59 24.78 10.79 14.26
CA ILE A 59 23.75 11.47 13.46
C ILE A 59 22.47 10.65 13.45
N LEU A 60 22.55 9.36 13.12
CA LEU A 60 21.38 8.48 13.09
C LEU A 60 20.70 8.38 14.47
N GLU A 61 21.48 8.29 15.54
CA GLU A 61 20.97 8.30 16.91
C GLU A 61 20.22 9.60 17.22
N ASN A 62 20.78 10.76 16.87
CA ASN A 62 20.12 12.06 17.04
C ASN A 62 18.84 12.16 16.22
N LEU A 63 18.86 11.71 14.96
CA LEU A 63 17.68 11.69 14.10
C LEU A 63 16.56 10.85 14.73
N LEU A 64 16.87 9.63 15.18
CA LEU A 64 15.92 8.78 15.89
C LEU A 64 15.31 9.46 17.13
N ILE A 65 16.13 10.18 17.89
CA ILE A 65 15.69 10.77 19.17
C ILE A 65 14.85 12.03 18.96
N SER A 66 15.24 12.93 18.06
CA SER A 66 14.72 14.30 18.04
C SER A 66 14.15 14.77 16.70
N ASP A 67 14.30 14.03 15.61
CA ASP A 67 13.78 14.51 14.32
C ASP A 67 12.25 14.58 14.33
N SER A 68 11.68 15.65 13.78
CA SER A 68 10.23 15.84 13.74
C SER A 68 9.55 14.91 12.73
N ASN A 69 10.26 14.50 11.66
CA ASN A 69 9.72 13.68 10.58
C ASN A 69 9.80 12.18 10.92
N LYS A 70 8.63 11.54 11.03
CA LYS A 70 8.52 10.10 11.36
C LYS A 70 9.21 9.16 10.36
N GLU A 71 9.29 9.54 9.08
CA GLU A 71 9.90 8.71 8.04
C GLU A 71 11.43 8.79 8.12
N ILE A 72 11.98 9.96 8.44
CA ILE A 72 13.41 10.12 8.70
C ILE A 72 13.83 9.30 9.92
N ARG A 73 13.05 9.36 11.01
CA ARG A 73 13.26 8.49 12.17
C ARG A 73 13.20 7.01 11.79
N TYR A 74 12.23 6.61 10.96
CA TYR A 74 12.10 5.23 10.49
C TYR A 74 13.33 4.76 9.71
N ILE A 75 13.82 5.58 8.76
CA ILE A 75 15.05 5.28 8.01
C ILE A 75 16.25 5.20 8.97
N ALA A 76 16.34 6.10 9.94
CA ALA A 76 17.40 6.07 10.94
C ALA A 76 17.38 4.75 11.75
N VAL A 77 16.21 4.32 12.26
CA VAL A 77 16.07 3.01 12.94
C VAL A 77 16.52 1.87 12.03
N LYS A 78 16.13 1.88 10.76
CA LYS A 78 16.50 0.84 9.79
C LYS A 78 18.02 0.74 9.64
N ILE A 79 18.69 1.86 9.37
CA ILE A 79 20.15 1.91 9.19
C ILE A 79 20.87 1.51 10.49
N LEU A 80 20.39 1.98 11.64
CA LEU A 80 20.93 1.62 12.95
C LEU A 80 20.80 0.12 13.24
N SER A 81 19.67 -0.48 12.86
CA SER A 81 19.42 -1.92 13.04
C SER A 81 20.34 -2.76 12.15
N GLU A 82 20.56 -2.33 10.90
CA GLU A 82 21.39 -3.05 9.92
C GLU A 82 22.89 -2.94 10.23
N ASN A 83 23.37 -1.78 10.69
CA ASN A 83 24.81 -1.49 10.76
C ASN A 83 25.36 -1.32 12.18
N PHE A 84 24.50 -1.04 13.18
CA PHE A 84 24.92 -0.62 14.52
C PHE A 84 24.10 -1.28 15.65
N LEU A 85 23.58 -2.48 15.40
CA LEU A 85 22.55 -3.13 16.21
C LEU A 85 22.84 -3.11 17.73
N LEU A 86 24.00 -3.65 18.14
CA LEU A 86 24.39 -3.74 19.55
C LEU A 86 24.72 -2.36 20.16
N LYS A 87 25.27 -1.44 19.36
CA LYS A 87 25.61 -0.09 19.80
C LYS A 87 24.36 0.75 20.07
N THR A 88 23.26 0.46 19.38
CA THR A 88 22.00 1.25 19.43
C THR A 88 21.07 0.85 20.57
N LEU A 89 21.32 -0.23 21.31
CA LEU A 89 20.36 -0.79 22.28
C LEU A 89 19.84 0.24 23.30
N ARG A 90 20.67 1.18 23.77
CA ARG A 90 20.24 2.26 24.68
C ARG A 90 19.31 3.27 24.01
N ALA A 91 19.62 3.67 22.78
CA ALA A 91 18.76 4.56 22.00
C ALA A 91 17.41 3.89 21.70
N PHE A 92 17.41 2.59 21.42
CA PHE A 92 16.17 1.80 21.26
C PHE A 92 15.34 1.73 22.54
N GLU A 93 15.96 1.57 23.71
CA GLU A 93 15.26 1.64 24.99
C GLU A 93 14.59 3.01 25.20
N TRP A 94 15.28 4.10 24.89
CA TRP A 94 14.71 5.45 24.95
C TRP A 94 13.56 5.61 23.95
N ALA A 95 13.73 5.14 22.72
CA ALA A 95 12.75 5.27 21.65
C ALA A 95 11.47 4.48 21.96
N LEU A 96 11.55 3.27 22.55
CA LEU A 96 10.35 2.53 22.99
C LEU A 96 9.46 3.32 23.96
N LYS A 97 10.05 4.24 24.73
CA LYS A 97 9.34 5.05 25.73
C LYS A 97 8.70 6.30 25.12
N ASN A 98 9.31 6.87 24.09
CA ASN A 98 9.01 8.23 23.60
C ASN A 98 8.56 8.31 22.12
N GLU A 99 8.86 7.30 21.31
CA GLU A 99 8.50 7.28 19.89
C GLU A 99 6.98 7.12 19.71
N THR A 100 6.44 7.88 18.75
CA THR A 100 5.01 7.97 18.43
C THR A 100 4.66 7.30 17.09
N SER A 101 5.66 6.94 16.29
CA SER A 101 5.49 6.22 15.03
C SER A 101 5.33 4.72 15.24
N TYR A 102 4.24 4.16 14.74
CA TYR A 102 3.99 2.71 14.75
C TYR A 102 5.14 1.93 14.10
N ASN A 103 5.57 2.36 12.91
CA ASN A 103 6.58 1.65 12.14
C ASN A 103 7.95 1.66 12.82
N CYS A 104 8.35 2.78 13.42
CA CYS A 104 9.58 2.87 14.20
C CYS A 104 9.55 1.88 15.37
N LEU A 105 8.48 1.87 16.16
CA LEU A 105 8.34 0.99 17.32
C LEU A 105 8.40 -0.49 16.93
N ILE A 106 7.69 -0.90 15.88
CA ILE A 106 7.72 -2.28 15.38
C ILE A 106 9.13 -2.65 14.91
N LEU A 107 9.81 -1.75 14.19
CA LEU A 107 11.16 -2.00 13.69
C LEU A 107 12.18 -2.11 14.83
N ILE A 108 12.07 -1.27 15.85
CA ILE A 108 12.89 -1.35 17.07
C ILE A 108 12.70 -2.71 17.76
N ILE A 109 11.46 -3.19 17.91
CA ILE A 109 11.21 -4.50 18.52
C ILE A 109 11.82 -5.62 17.68
N ASN A 110 11.70 -5.58 16.34
CA ASN A 110 12.34 -6.55 15.46
C ASN A 110 13.86 -6.54 15.62
N ALA A 111 14.47 -5.36 15.70
CA ALA A 111 15.91 -5.21 15.91
C ALA A 111 16.34 -5.80 17.27
N LEU A 112 15.56 -5.56 18.33
CA LEU A 112 15.83 -6.15 19.65
C LEU A 112 15.71 -7.69 19.63
N GLU A 113 14.74 -8.25 18.92
CA GLU A 113 14.63 -9.69 18.70
C GLU A 113 15.86 -10.25 17.96
N GLU A 114 16.30 -9.57 16.90
CA GLU A 114 17.47 -9.94 16.10
C GLU A 114 18.77 -9.86 16.89
N ALA A 115 18.94 -8.83 17.72
CA ALA A 115 20.10 -8.66 18.58
C ALA A 115 20.29 -9.85 19.54
N ASN A 116 19.18 -10.48 19.94
CA ASN A 116 19.12 -11.70 20.75
C ASN A 116 20.08 -11.70 21.96
N SER A 117 20.28 -10.54 22.58
CA SER A 117 21.20 -10.34 23.70
C SER A 117 20.46 -10.24 25.03
N ILE A 118 21.17 -10.46 26.14
CA ILE A 118 20.63 -10.28 27.50
C ILE A 118 20.12 -8.84 27.69
N GLN A 119 20.86 -7.86 27.20
CA GLN A 119 20.46 -6.45 27.26
C GLN A 119 19.18 -6.19 26.45
N ALA A 120 19.09 -6.69 25.22
CA ALA A 120 17.90 -6.53 24.38
C ALA A 120 16.66 -7.19 25.02
N ARG A 121 16.85 -8.38 25.59
CA ARG A 121 15.82 -9.10 26.35
C ARG A 121 15.33 -8.28 27.55
N ASN A 122 16.25 -7.73 28.35
CA ASN A 122 15.90 -6.91 29.51
C ASN A 122 15.13 -5.65 29.11
N ILE A 123 15.52 -4.99 28.02
CA ILE A 123 14.79 -3.84 27.47
C ILE A 123 13.33 -4.21 27.16
N LEU A 124 13.09 -5.34 26.49
CA LEU A 124 11.73 -5.81 26.18
C LEU A 124 10.94 -6.13 27.47
N ILE A 125 11.55 -6.79 28.46
CA ILE A 125 10.89 -7.13 29.73
C ILE A 125 10.48 -5.86 30.48
N GLU A 126 11.38 -4.88 30.62
CA GLU A 126 11.10 -3.63 31.32
C GLU A 126 10.01 -2.82 30.61
N GLU A 127 10.01 -2.82 29.28
CA GLU A 127 8.97 -2.16 28.50
C GLU A 127 7.59 -2.84 28.67
N ILE A 128 7.54 -4.17 28.73
CA ILE A 128 6.30 -4.93 29.04
C ILE A 128 5.80 -4.57 30.45
N LYS A 129 6.69 -4.51 31.45
CA LYS A 129 6.33 -4.13 32.83
C LYS A 129 5.80 -2.69 32.89
N ARG A 130 6.44 -1.76 32.17
CA ARG A 130 6.10 -0.33 32.14
C ARG A 130 4.73 -0.08 31.52
N THR A 131 4.45 -0.69 30.37
CA THR A 131 3.25 -0.42 29.57
C THR A 131 1.95 -0.88 30.23
N LYS A 132 2.01 -1.71 31.29
CA LYS A 132 0.88 -2.24 32.08
C LYS A 132 -0.37 -2.49 31.20
N PRO A 133 -0.27 -3.32 30.16
CA PRO A 133 -1.23 -3.34 29.05
C PRO A 133 -2.68 -3.55 29.59
N PRO A 134 -3.56 -2.54 29.50
CA PRO A 134 -4.88 -2.59 30.11
C PRO A 134 -5.71 -3.64 29.37
N LYS A 135 -6.25 -4.62 30.12
CA LYS A 135 -6.89 -5.89 29.68
C LYS A 135 -6.00 -7.08 29.32
N PHE A 136 -4.67 -6.94 29.22
CA PHE A 136 -3.74 -8.09 29.04
C PHE A 136 -3.33 -8.76 30.36
N ARG A 137 -3.83 -8.25 31.50
CA ARG A 137 -3.38 -8.61 32.86
C ARG A 137 -3.62 -10.04 33.34
N PRO A 138 -4.66 -10.82 32.96
CA PRO A 138 -4.93 -12.04 33.72
C PRO A 138 -3.94 -13.19 33.46
N ILE A 139 -3.08 -13.13 32.44
CA ILE A 139 -2.53 -14.36 31.87
C ILE A 139 -1.00 -14.42 31.82
N ILE A 140 -0.30 -13.29 31.79
CA ILE A 140 1.15 -13.31 32.03
C ILE A 140 1.40 -12.94 33.49
N ASN A 141 1.69 -13.95 34.31
CA ASN A 141 2.29 -13.69 35.60
C ASN A 141 3.63 -12.97 35.35
N ILE A 142 3.72 -11.68 35.73
CA ILE A 142 4.89 -10.82 35.48
C ILE A 142 6.18 -11.49 35.99
N ASN A 143 6.07 -12.32 37.03
CA ASN A 143 7.18 -13.07 37.62
C ASN A 143 7.70 -14.22 36.75
N GLN A 144 7.05 -14.51 35.61
CA GLN A 144 7.45 -15.56 34.66
C GLN A 144 8.03 -15.00 33.36
N LEU A 145 8.09 -13.68 33.17
CA LEU A 145 8.63 -13.05 31.96
C LEU A 145 10.07 -13.50 31.67
N ASP A 146 10.87 -13.69 32.71
CA ASP A 146 12.27 -14.12 32.62
C ASP A 146 12.44 -15.53 32.02
N ARG A 147 11.36 -16.32 31.91
CA ARG A 147 11.38 -17.67 31.31
C ARG A 147 10.97 -17.69 29.83
N LEU A 148 10.40 -16.59 29.31
CA LEU A 148 9.85 -16.53 27.94
C LEU A 148 10.96 -16.29 26.90
N SER A 149 10.85 -16.77 25.67
CA SER A 149 11.86 -16.45 24.64
C SER A 149 11.81 -14.96 24.24
N ILE A 150 12.93 -14.41 23.73
CA ILE A 150 12.97 -13.01 23.26
C ILE A 150 11.91 -12.74 22.18
N ASN A 151 11.70 -13.70 21.28
CA ASN A 151 10.67 -13.65 20.26
C ASN A 151 9.25 -13.61 20.84
N TYR A 152 9.02 -14.32 21.95
CA TYR A 152 7.74 -14.28 22.64
C TYR A 152 7.50 -12.90 23.28
N LEU A 153 8.52 -12.34 23.93
CA LEU A 153 8.48 -10.99 24.51
C LEU A 153 8.22 -9.92 23.44
N GLY A 154 8.95 -9.97 22.32
CA GLY A 154 8.75 -9.04 21.21
C GLY A 154 7.35 -9.18 20.59
N ASN A 155 6.81 -10.39 20.45
CA ASN A 155 5.42 -10.59 20.01
C ASN A 155 4.39 -9.98 20.97
N ILE A 156 4.58 -10.08 22.29
CA ILE A 156 3.69 -9.43 23.28
C ILE A 156 3.66 -7.92 23.05
N LEU A 157 4.84 -7.28 22.94
CA LEU A 157 4.91 -5.83 22.71
C LEU A 157 4.30 -5.43 21.37
N LYS A 158 4.55 -6.18 20.29
CA LYS A 158 3.93 -5.94 18.98
C LYS A 158 2.40 -6.00 19.06
N ASN A 159 1.85 -6.97 19.81
CA ASN A 159 0.41 -7.08 20.05
C ASN A 159 -0.12 -5.85 20.81
N TYR A 160 0.54 -5.48 21.90
CA TYR A 160 0.18 -4.30 22.69
C TYR A 160 0.22 -3.02 21.86
N ILE A 161 1.32 -2.75 21.15
CA ILE A 161 1.49 -1.53 20.35
C ILE A 161 0.43 -1.48 19.25
N THR A 162 0.19 -2.58 18.53
CA THR A 162 -0.84 -2.65 17.50
C THR A 162 -2.22 -2.31 18.06
N ILE A 163 -2.60 -2.88 19.21
CA ILE A 163 -3.88 -2.57 19.83
C ILE A 163 -3.94 -1.15 20.39
N LYS A 164 -2.85 -0.63 20.97
CA LYS A 164 -2.76 0.75 21.47
C LYS A 164 -3.04 1.75 20.34
N PHE A 165 -2.38 1.59 19.20
CA PHE A 165 -2.59 2.46 18.04
C PHE A 165 -4.02 2.34 17.48
N LEU A 166 -4.53 1.12 17.32
CA LEU A 166 -5.91 0.92 16.85
C LEU A 166 -6.94 1.49 17.84
N LYS A 167 -6.75 1.33 19.16
CA LYS A 167 -7.66 1.87 20.19
C LYS A 167 -7.66 3.39 20.25
N ASN A 168 -6.51 4.03 20.07
CA ASN A 168 -6.41 5.48 20.03
C ASN A 168 -7.25 6.06 18.88
N LYS A 169 -7.37 5.35 17.76
CA LYS A 169 -8.19 5.75 16.61
C LYS A 169 -9.63 5.27 16.69
N PHE A 170 -9.81 4.07 17.23
CA PHE A 170 -11.10 3.40 17.32
C PHE A 170 -11.39 3.10 18.79
N PRO A 171 -11.91 4.08 19.56
CA PRO A 171 -12.22 3.89 20.97
C PRO A 171 -13.19 2.71 21.22
N GLN A 172 -14.08 2.43 20.26
CA GLN A 172 -15.04 1.33 20.29
C GLN A 172 -14.46 -0.05 19.92
N LEU A 173 -13.16 -0.14 19.57
CA LEU A 173 -12.51 -1.39 19.19
C LEU A 173 -12.65 -2.45 20.29
N GLU A 174 -13.16 -3.63 19.96
CA GLU A 174 -13.22 -4.74 20.91
C GLU A 174 -12.15 -5.78 20.57
N TYR A 175 -11.57 -6.40 21.59
CA TYR A 175 -10.57 -7.45 21.40
C TYR A 175 -10.55 -8.39 22.60
N LYS A 176 -10.07 -9.62 22.39
CA LYS A 176 -9.73 -10.58 23.45
C LYS A 176 -8.27 -10.98 23.35
N SER A 177 -7.67 -11.26 24.50
CA SER A 177 -6.28 -11.67 24.61
C SER A 177 -6.10 -12.91 25.46
N GLU A 178 -5.19 -13.79 25.06
CA GLU A 178 -4.73 -14.96 25.80
C GLU A 178 -3.20 -14.92 25.94
N ASN A 179 -2.65 -15.09 27.14
CA ASN A 179 -1.20 -15.15 27.41
C ASN A 179 -0.39 -13.98 26.80
N GLY A 180 -0.95 -12.76 26.81
CA GLY A 180 -0.29 -11.58 26.23
C GLY A 180 -0.47 -11.42 24.71
N MET A 181 -1.17 -12.34 24.06
CA MET A 181 -1.41 -12.34 22.61
C MET A 181 -2.86 -12.03 22.30
N ILE A 182 -3.12 -11.30 21.21
CA ILE A 182 -4.47 -11.06 20.73
C ILE A 182 -4.96 -12.28 19.95
N ILE A 183 -6.11 -12.79 20.38
CA ILE A 183 -6.78 -13.94 19.75
C ILE A 183 -8.04 -13.53 19.00
N GLU A 184 -8.70 -12.46 19.42
CA GLU A 184 -9.89 -11.93 18.76
C GLU A 184 -9.82 -10.41 18.63
N LEU A 185 -10.26 -9.89 17.49
CA LEU A 185 -10.36 -8.46 17.20
C LEU A 185 -11.68 -8.17 16.49
N ASP A 186 -12.44 -7.18 16.94
CA ASP A 186 -13.73 -6.82 16.37
C ASP A 186 -13.71 -5.35 15.94
N LEU A 187 -13.61 -5.16 14.62
CA LEU A 187 -13.66 -3.86 13.94
C LEU A 187 -15.08 -3.54 13.44
N SER A 188 -16.06 -4.44 13.61
CA SER A 188 -17.38 -4.31 12.99
C SER A 188 -18.23 -3.18 13.57
N LYS A 189 -17.95 -2.80 14.83
CA LYS A 189 -18.63 -1.71 15.54
C LYS A 189 -18.10 -0.32 15.17
N ILE A 190 -17.05 -0.25 14.33
CA ILE A 190 -16.48 1.02 13.89
C ILE A 190 -17.42 1.64 12.84
N ASN A 191 -18.35 2.48 13.28
CA ASN A 191 -19.28 3.21 12.42
C ASN A 191 -19.03 4.73 12.48
N THR A 192 -18.69 5.33 11.34
CA THR A 192 -18.74 6.79 11.02
C THR A 192 -17.90 7.74 11.90
N PRO A 193 -17.47 8.90 11.35
CA PRO A 193 -16.37 9.68 11.94
C PRO A 193 -16.77 10.26 13.28
N ILE A 194 -15.84 10.23 14.24
CA ILE A 194 -15.96 11.01 15.46
C ILE A 194 -16.02 12.48 15.02
N THR A 195 -17.21 13.07 15.01
CA THR A 195 -17.48 14.49 14.68
C THR A 195 -16.99 15.40 15.79
N CYS A 196 -15.75 15.24 16.24
CA CYS A 196 -15.10 16.14 17.18
C CYS A 196 -13.92 16.76 16.44
N TRP A 197 -14.12 18.00 16.02
CA TRP A 197 -13.21 18.82 15.21
C TRP A 197 -11.80 19.05 15.81
N ARG A 198 -11.48 18.44 16.95
CA ARG A 198 -10.23 18.66 17.68
C ARG A 198 -9.30 17.46 17.77
N ASP A 199 -9.77 16.23 17.54
CA ASP A 199 -8.90 15.05 17.50
C ASP A 199 -9.30 14.16 16.31
N ARG A 200 -8.60 14.31 15.18
CA ARG A 200 -8.81 13.49 13.98
C ARG A 200 -8.46 12.04 14.28
N CYS A 201 -9.44 11.30 14.81
CA CYS A 201 -9.44 9.84 14.93
C CYS A 201 -9.59 9.18 13.55
N GLU A 202 -8.80 9.64 12.58
CA GLU A 202 -8.78 9.16 11.21
C GLU A 202 -7.50 8.36 10.99
N ILE A 203 -7.59 7.36 10.13
CA ILE A 203 -6.42 6.65 9.65
C ILE A 203 -5.67 7.64 8.75
N GLN A 204 -4.40 7.88 9.05
CA GLN A 204 -3.57 8.80 8.27
C GLN A 204 -2.56 8.02 7.43
N ASP A 205 -2.31 6.77 7.81
CA ASP A 205 -1.34 5.89 7.19
C ASP A 205 -1.85 4.45 7.19
N ILE A 206 -1.78 3.79 6.02
CA ILE A 206 -2.24 2.41 5.82
C ILE A 206 -1.48 1.43 6.72
N SER A 207 -0.24 1.74 7.09
CA SER A 207 0.57 0.92 8.00
C SER A 207 -0.08 0.69 9.36
N GLU A 208 -0.93 1.62 9.81
CA GLU A 208 -1.63 1.56 11.09
C GLU A 208 -2.70 0.47 11.13
N ILE A 209 -3.23 0.08 9.97
CA ILE A 209 -4.14 -1.07 9.83
C ILE A 209 -3.36 -2.34 9.55
N THR A 210 -2.41 -2.28 8.61
CA THR A 210 -1.65 -3.47 8.21
C THR A 210 -0.79 -4.01 9.35
N GLY A 211 -0.59 -3.22 10.41
CA GLY A 211 -0.10 -3.68 11.71
C GLY A 211 -0.82 -4.90 12.31
N ILE A 212 -2.07 -5.17 11.92
CA ILE A 212 -2.81 -6.40 12.26
C ILE A 212 -2.06 -7.68 11.84
N ARG A 213 -1.14 -7.60 10.85
CA ARG A 213 -0.25 -8.71 10.48
C ARG A 213 0.62 -9.19 11.64
N ASN A 214 0.96 -8.29 12.55
CA ASN A 214 1.79 -8.58 13.72
C ASN A 214 1.03 -9.36 14.79
N LEU A 215 -0.32 -9.45 14.71
CA LEU A 215 -1.16 -10.26 15.58
C LEU A 215 -1.12 -11.73 15.11
N LYS A 216 -0.02 -12.43 15.42
CA LYS A 216 0.27 -13.80 14.94
C LYS A 216 -0.74 -14.85 15.42
N ASN A 217 -1.36 -14.65 16.58
CA ASN A 217 -2.28 -15.60 17.21
C ASN A 217 -3.77 -15.23 16.99
N LEU A 218 -4.05 -14.26 16.12
CA LEU A 218 -5.41 -13.82 15.84
C LEU A 218 -6.20 -14.93 15.15
N ARG A 219 -7.17 -15.50 15.87
CA ARG A 219 -8.08 -16.57 15.41
C ARG A 219 -9.40 -16.01 14.87
N ASN A 220 -9.89 -14.92 15.46
CA ASN A 220 -11.16 -14.30 15.07
C ASN A 220 -10.95 -12.81 14.77
N LEU A 221 -11.50 -12.35 13.65
CA LEU A 221 -11.44 -10.97 13.19
C LEU A 221 -12.76 -10.60 12.51
N LYS A 222 -13.51 -9.68 13.09
CA LYS A 222 -14.60 -9.04 12.35
C LYS A 222 -14.04 -7.81 11.68
N CYS A 223 -14.08 -7.72 10.35
CA CYS A 223 -13.51 -6.59 9.63
C CYS A 223 -14.38 -5.34 9.78
N PHE A 224 -13.84 -4.20 9.32
CA PHE A 224 -14.59 -2.96 9.22
C PHE A 224 -15.88 -3.16 8.44
N PRO A 225 -16.99 -2.50 8.82
CA PRO A 225 -18.20 -2.57 8.04
C PRO A 225 -17.99 -1.93 6.66
N LEU A 226 -18.68 -2.45 5.65
CA LEU A 226 -18.57 -1.92 4.27
C LEU A 226 -18.97 -0.44 4.18
N THR A 227 -19.90 -0.01 5.03
CA THR A 227 -20.29 1.40 5.17
C THR A 227 -19.13 2.31 5.56
N TRP A 228 -18.12 1.80 6.27
CA TRP A 228 -16.87 2.51 6.59
C TRP A 228 -15.89 2.49 5.42
N ALA A 229 -15.68 1.31 4.80
CA ALA A 229 -14.77 1.15 3.67
C ALA A 229 -15.17 2.01 2.46
N THR A 230 -16.48 2.19 2.24
CA THR A 230 -17.04 2.92 1.10
C THR A 230 -17.24 4.43 1.35
N GLN A 231 -16.68 5.00 2.41
CA GLN A 231 -16.85 6.44 2.71
C GLN A 231 -16.01 7.32 1.78
N ASN A 232 -14.77 6.91 1.54
CA ASN A 232 -13.81 7.64 0.72
C ASN A 232 -12.77 6.64 0.16
N GLU A 233 -11.97 7.10 -0.80
CA GLU A 233 -10.97 6.26 -1.48
C GLU A 233 -9.91 5.72 -0.51
N PHE A 234 -9.51 6.50 0.50
CA PHE A 234 -8.50 6.08 1.46
C PHE A 234 -8.99 4.96 2.39
N ASN A 235 -10.24 5.01 2.85
CA ASN A 235 -10.86 3.93 3.63
C ASN A 235 -11.00 2.64 2.81
N LEU A 236 -11.29 2.75 1.50
CA LEU A 236 -11.34 1.60 0.61
C LEU A 236 -9.96 0.96 0.47
N GLU A 237 -8.93 1.76 0.21
CA GLU A 237 -7.53 1.30 0.14
C GLU A 237 -7.08 0.63 1.45
N CYS A 238 -7.47 1.21 2.58
CA CYS A 238 -7.27 0.66 3.91
C CYS A 238 -7.92 -0.73 4.08
N PHE A 239 -9.17 -0.89 3.61
CA PHE A 239 -9.90 -2.15 3.66
C PHE A 239 -9.27 -3.21 2.75
N ILE A 240 -8.91 -2.84 1.51
CA ILE A 240 -8.21 -3.73 0.57
C ILE A 240 -6.86 -4.16 1.16
N SER A 241 -6.10 -3.22 1.72
CA SER A 241 -4.81 -3.49 2.36
C SER A 241 -4.93 -4.45 3.55
N LEU A 242 -6.02 -4.36 4.33
CA LEU A 242 -6.32 -5.33 5.39
C LEU A 242 -6.56 -6.72 4.82
N ILE A 243 -7.38 -6.86 3.77
CA ILE A 243 -7.67 -8.15 3.14
C ILE A 243 -6.37 -8.79 2.61
N LEU A 244 -5.56 -8.04 1.87
CA LEU A 244 -4.28 -8.50 1.33
C LEU A 244 -3.30 -8.89 2.45
N THR A 245 -3.32 -8.15 3.56
CA THR A 245 -2.51 -8.46 4.74
C THR A 245 -2.92 -9.78 5.39
N LEU A 246 -4.22 -10.04 5.50
CA LEU A 246 -4.74 -11.29 6.06
C LEU A 246 -4.42 -12.48 5.15
N LEU A 247 -4.50 -12.30 3.83
CA LEU A 247 -4.17 -13.34 2.86
C LEU A 247 -2.74 -13.89 3.03
N ASN A 248 -1.81 -13.04 3.45
CA ASN A 248 -0.40 -13.41 3.68
C ASN A 248 -0.15 -14.14 5.02
N LYS A 249 -1.18 -14.37 5.86
CA LYS A 249 -1.02 -15.14 7.10
C LYS A 249 -0.84 -16.64 6.82
N ARG A 250 -0.12 -17.30 7.73
CA ARG A 250 0.17 -18.75 7.66
C ARG A 250 -1.07 -19.61 7.90
N ASP A 251 -1.98 -19.18 8.77
CA ASP A 251 -3.19 -19.93 9.12
C ASP A 251 -4.30 -19.70 8.08
N LYS A 252 -4.29 -20.52 7.03
CA LYS A 252 -5.19 -20.43 5.88
C LYS A 252 -6.64 -20.76 6.23
N GLU A 253 -6.87 -21.66 7.17
CA GLU A 253 -8.22 -22.05 7.58
C GLU A 253 -8.92 -20.90 8.33
N THR A 254 -8.19 -20.27 9.25
CA THR A 254 -8.66 -19.05 9.92
C THR A 254 -8.97 -17.95 8.90
N VAL A 255 -8.06 -17.67 7.97
CA VAL A 255 -8.27 -16.66 6.92
C VAL A 255 -9.50 -16.96 6.07
N LYS A 256 -9.72 -18.23 5.69
CA LYS A 256 -10.91 -18.66 4.95
C LYS A 256 -12.19 -18.38 5.73
N LYS A 257 -12.25 -18.79 7.01
CA LYS A 257 -13.40 -18.53 7.90
C LYS A 257 -13.68 -17.04 8.05
N LEU A 258 -12.62 -16.24 8.19
CA LEU A 258 -12.70 -14.78 8.24
C LEU A 258 -13.34 -14.21 6.98
N PHE A 259 -12.85 -14.58 5.80
CA PHE A 259 -13.40 -14.06 4.57
C PHE A 259 -14.86 -14.48 4.35
N LEU A 260 -15.19 -15.75 4.62
CA LEU A 260 -16.57 -16.25 4.54
C LEU A 260 -17.52 -15.49 5.48
N SER A 261 -17.11 -15.27 6.74
CA SER A 261 -17.94 -14.52 7.70
C SER A 261 -18.18 -13.08 7.25
N ASN A 262 -17.17 -12.41 6.68
CA ASN A 262 -17.31 -11.06 6.15
C ASN A 262 -18.21 -11.02 4.91
N ILE A 263 -18.09 -11.98 3.98
CA ILE A 263 -18.99 -12.10 2.83
C ILE A 263 -20.45 -12.28 3.29
N ASN A 264 -20.68 -13.06 4.35
CA ASN A 264 -22.04 -13.29 4.87
C ASN A 264 -22.69 -12.06 5.50
N ILE A 265 -21.90 -11.12 6.04
CA ILE A 265 -22.38 -9.90 6.72
C ILE A 265 -22.65 -8.76 5.73
N MET A 266 -22.10 -8.83 4.52
CA MET A 266 -22.33 -7.86 3.45
C MET A 266 -23.81 -7.77 3.10
N LYS A 267 -24.44 -6.62 3.38
CA LYS A 267 -25.90 -6.40 3.24
C LYS A 267 -26.30 -6.19 1.77
N ASP A 268 -27.47 -6.71 1.43
CA ASP A 268 -28.07 -6.69 0.08
C ASP A 268 -28.26 -5.27 -0.45
N GLU A 269 -27.59 -4.96 -1.54
CA GLU A 269 -28.23 -4.22 -2.63
C GLU A 269 -28.59 -5.24 -3.72
N GLU A 270 -29.70 -5.05 -4.43
CA GLU A 270 -30.27 -5.99 -5.43
C GLU A 270 -29.27 -6.54 -6.46
N SER A 271 -28.16 -5.83 -6.67
CA SER A 271 -27.19 -6.11 -7.72
C SER A 271 -26.10 -7.13 -7.34
N TYR A 272 -26.19 -7.76 -6.16
CA TYR A 272 -25.17 -8.68 -5.64
C TYR A 272 -25.65 -10.13 -5.44
N SER A 273 -26.86 -10.46 -5.92
CA SER A 273 -27.43 -11.81 -5.81
C SER A 273 -26.49 -12.88 -6.40
N GLU A 274 -25.78 -12.57 -7.49
CA GLU A 274 -24.86 -13.50 -8.16
C GLU A 274 -23.64 -13.88 -7.31
N ILE A 275 -22.95 -12.91 -6.69
CA ILE A 275 -21.79 -13.17 -5.81
C ILE A 275 -22.26 -13.94 -4.56
N LYS A 276 -23.37 -13.50 -3.98
CA LYS A 276 -23.92 -14.12 -2.77
C LYS A 276 -24.38 -15.55 -3.04
N ASN A 277 -25.07 -15.81 -4.15
CA ASN A 277 -25.50 -17.14 -4.56
C ASN A 277 -24.30 -18.04 -4.86
N PHE A 278 -23.25 -17.50 -5.48
CA PHE A 278 -22.02 -18.24 -5.76
C PHE A 278 -21.29 -18.67 -4.48
N VAL A 279 -21.17 -17.77 -3.48
CA VAL A 279 -20.49 -18.06 -2.22
C VAL A 279 -21.36 -18.89 -1.26
N LYS A 280 -22.69 -18.72 -1.29
CA LYS A 280 -23.61 -19.49 -0.45
C LYS A 280 -23.90 -20.90 -0.96
N ASN A 281 -23.52 -21.22 -2.19
CA ASN A 281 -23.75 -22.56 -2.74
C ASN A 281 -22.89 -23.59 -1.98
N PRO A 282 -23.50 -24.55 -1.25
CA PRO A 282 -22.80 -25.52 -0.40
C PRO A 282 -21.77 -26.35 -1.17
N ASN A 283 -22.02 -26.58 -2.46
CA ASN A 283 -21.13 -27.36 -3.33
C ASN A 283 -19.77 -26.68 -3.56
N TYR A 284 -19.66 -25.37 -3.29
CA TYR A 284 -18.47 -24.59 -3.59
C TYR A 284 -17.77 -24.00 -2.36
N GLN A 285 -18.41 -23.98 -1.18
CA GLN A 285 -17.82 -23.39 0.04
C GLN A 285 -16.49 -24.03 0.44
N ASP A 286 -16.35 -25.34 0.26
CA ASP A 286 -15.11 -26.06 0.52
C ASP A 286 -14.08 -25.93 -0.61
N THR A 287 -14.51 -25.54 -1.81
CA THR A 287 -13.66 -25.44 -3.01
C THR A 287 -12.93 -24.11 -3.16
N PHE A 288 -13.41 -23.03 -2.54
CA PHE A 288 -12.76 -21.73 -2.68
C PHE A 288 -11.44 -21.67 -1.90
N SER A 289 -10.38 -21.29 -2.61
CA SER A 289 -9.13 -20.85 -1.99
C SER A 289 -9.34 -19.53 -1.23
N ASP A 290 -8.52 -19.28 -0.23
CA ASP A 290 -8.42 -18.00 0.47
C ASP A 290 -8.15 -16.83 -0.49
N THR A 291 -7.33 -17.07 -1.54
CA THR A 291 -7.06 -16.10 -2.60
C THR A 291 -8.32 -15.71 -3.36
N LYS A 292 -9.19 -16.69 -3.70
CA LYS A 292 -10.42 -16.41 -4.42
C LYS A 292 -11.41 -15.63 -3.57
N LEU A 293 -11.52 -15.96 -2.28
CA LEU A 293 -12.38 -15.23 -1.35
C LEU A 293 -11.90 -13.79 -1.12
N ALA A 294 -10.58 -13.58 -1.00
CA ALA A 294 -9.99 -12.25 -0.93
C ALA A 294 -10.30 -11.42 -2.17
N GLU A 295 -10.14 -12.01 -3.36
CA GLU A 295 -10.46 -11.36 -4.64
C GLU A 295 -11.93 -10.94 -4.71
N ILE A 296 -12.85 -11.83 -4.31
CA ILE A 296 -14.29 -11.53 -4.25
C ILE A 296 -14.58 -10.36 -3.30
N LEU A 297 -14.01 -10.38 -2.09
CA LEU A 297 -14.19 -9.30 -1.10
C LEU A 297 -13.68 -7.94 -1.61
N ILE A 298 -12.51 -7.93 -2.25
CA ILE A 298 -11.92 -6.72 -2.82
C ILE A 298 -12.80 -6.18 -3.94
N ASN A 299 -13.18 -7.03 -4.91
CA ASN A 299 -14.07 -6.65 -6.00
C ASN A 299 -15.40 -6.13 -5.49
N TYR A 300 -15.99 -6.80 -4.51
CA TYR A 300 -17.23 -6.37 -3.86
C TYR A 300 -17.07 -4.98 -3.23
N SER A 301 -16.00 -4.75 -2.45
CA SER A 301 -15.76 -3.45 -1.81
C SER A 301 -15.56 -2.30 -2.80
N ILE A 302 -14.84 -2.55 -3.90
CA ILE A 302 -14.64 -1.59 -4.98
C ILE A 302 -15.97 -1.29 -5.67
N LEU A 303 -16.76 -2.32 -6.02
CA LEU A 303 -18.05 -2.13 -6.67
C LEU A 303 -19.01 -1.34 -5.78
N SER A 304 -19.09 -1.65 -4.49
CA SER A 304 -19.95 -0.91 -3.55
C SER A 304 -19.52 0.55 -3.41
N PHE A 305 -18.22 0.82 -3.38
CA PHE A 305 -17.71 2.19 -3.41
C PHE A 305 -18.10 2.92 -4.70
N LEU A 306 -17.89 2.28 -5.85
CA LEU A 306 -18.19 2.84 -7.16
C LEU A 306 -19.69 3.07 -7.33
N LYS A 307 -20.57 2.14 -6.94
CA LYS A 307 -22.04 2.30 -7.02
C LYS A 307 -22.53 3.47 -6.17
N LYS A 308 -22.00 3.62 -4.97
CA LYS A 308 -22.34 4.74 -4.09
C LYS A 308 -21.96 6.09 -4.72
N LYS A 309 -20.83 6.16 -5.44
CA LYS A 309 -20.34 7.38 -6.11
C LYS A 309 -20.99 7.59 -7.49
N TYR A 310 -21.31 6.51 -8.20
CA TYR A 310 -21.82 6.48 -9.57
C TYR A 310 -22.99 5.48 -9.71
N PRO A 311 -24.21 5.82 -9.25
CA PRO A 311 -25.33 4.87 -9.19
C PRO A 311 -25.75 4.24 -10.52
N GLN A 312 -25.42 4.88 -11.65
CA GLN A 312 -25.76 4.44 -13.01
C GLN A 312 -24.62 3.67 -13.71
N LEU A 313 -23.56 3.29 -12.99
CA LEU A 313 -22.45 2.55 -13.59
C LEU A 313 -22.93 1.18 -14.11
N GLN A 314 -22.42 0.80 -15.28
CA GLN A 314 -22.65 -0.51 -15.86
C GLN A 314 -21.45 -1.41 -15.57
N TYR A 315 -21.71 -2.70 -15.34
CA TYR A 315 -20.67 -3.65 -15.02
C TYR A 315 -21.10 -5.07 -15.32
N GLU A 316 -20.13 -5.97 -15.44
CA GLU A 316 -20.34 -7.40 -15.59
C GLU A 316 -19.53 -8.14 -14.53
N ILE A 317 -20.18 -9.12 -13.89
CA ILE A 317 -19.54 -10.00 -12.91
C ILE A 317 -19.49 -11.41 -13.50
N GLN A 318 -18.34 -12.07 -13.36
CA GLN A 318 -18.21 -13.50 -13.64
C GLN A 318 -17.55 -14.18 -12.46
N LYS A 319 -18.16 -15.24 -11.93
CA LYS A 319 -17.61 -16.04 -10.81
C LYS A 319 -17.14 -15.18 -9.62
N GLY A 320 -17.93 -14.17 -9.25
CA GLY A 320 -17.68 -13.33 -8.09
C GLY A 320 -16.70 -12.16 -8.29
N VAL A 321 -16.25 -11.90 -9.52
CA VAL A 321 -15.30 -10.81 -9.82
C VAL A 321 -15.79 -9.93 -10.96
N ILE A 322 -15.35 -8.69 -10.96
CA ILE A 322 -15.69 -7.70 -11.98
C ILE A 322 -14.83 -7.97 -13.23
N VAL A 323 -15.48 -8.21 -14.35
CA VAL A 323 -14.81 -8.43 -15.65
C VAL A 323 -15.02 -7.28 -16.63
N ALA A 324 -16.09 -6.49 -16.45
CA ALA A 324 -16.32 -5.28 -17.21
C ALA A 324 -16.81 -4.14 -16.30
N LEU A 325 -16.32 -2.92 -16.56
CA LEU A 325 -16.77 -1.68 -15.93
C LEU A 325 -16.96 -0.61 -16.99
N GLU A 326 -18.12 0.04 -16.94
CA GLU A 326 -18.48 1.14 -17.81
C GLU A 326 -19.09 2.29 -17.02
N ILE A 327 -18.46 3.46 -17.11
CA ILE A 327 -18.98 4.72 -16.58
C ILE A 327 -18.93 5.72 -17.74
N SER A 328 -20.07 6.34 -18.04
CA SER A 328 -20.18 7.33 -19.10
C SER A 328 -20.82 8.61 -18.58
N ASP A 329 -20.39 9.76 -19.11
CA ASP A 329 -21.01 11.07 -18.87
C ASP A 329 -21.02 11.49 -17.38
N LYS A 330 -19.95 11.15 -16.64
CA LYS A 330 -19.76 11.54 -15.23
C LYS A 330 -18.33 11.99 -14.94
N PRO A 331 -18.11 13.10 -14.20
CA PRO A 331 -16.76 13.54 -13.87
C PRO A 331 -16.08 12.57 -12.91
N ILE A 332 -15.03 11.90 -13.39
CA ILE A 332 -14.14 11.05 -12.61
C ILE A 332 -12.83 11.80 -12.32
N ILE A 333 -12.39 12.70 -13.21
CA ILE A 333 -11.20 13.55 -13.09
C ILE A 333 -9.88 12.75 -13.23
N LYS A 334 -9.73 11.64 -12.52
CA LYS A 334 -8.59 10.71 -12.60
C LYS A 334 -9.04 9.27 -12.38
N ILE A 335 -8.44 8.31 -13.07
CA ILE A 335 -8.70 6.89 -12.76
C ILE A 335 -8.08 6.58 -11.38
N PRO A 336 -8.84 6.05 -10.41
CA PRO A 336 -8.32 5.77 -9.06
C PRO A 336 -7.28 4.64 -9.03
N GLU A 337 -6.34 4.70 -8.08
CA GLU A 337 -5.26 3.71 -7.92
C GLU A 337 -5.77 2.30 -7.57
N PHE A 338 -6.89 2.17 -6.86
CA PHE A 338 -7.46 0.87 -6.50
C PHE A 338 -7.87 0.03 -7.71
N ILE A 339 -7.97 0.61 -8.92
CA ILE A 339 -8.36 -0.12 -10.13
C ILE A 339 -7.43 -1.31 -10.38
N LYS A 340 -6.15 -1.20 -9.99
CA LYS A 340 -5.14 -2.25 -10.14
C LYS A 340 -5.49 -3.57 -9.44
N HIS A 341 -6.36 -3.51 -8.44
CA HIS A 341 -6.83 -4.68 -7.69
C HIS A 341 -7.91 -5.50 -8.43
N LEU A 342 -8.41 -5.00 -9.56
CA LEU A 342 -9.34 -5.72 -10.43
C LEU A 342 -8.58 -6.58 -11.44
N HIS A 343 -7.80 -7.54 -10.97
CA HIS A 343 -6.85 -8.31 -11.79
C HIS A 343 -7.48 -9.08 -12.96
N LEU A 344 -8.78 -9.38 -12.87
CA LEU A 344 -9.56 -10.10 -13.89
C LEU A 344 -10.42 -9.17 -14.76
N LEU A 345 -10.26 -7.85 -14.63
CA LEU A 345 -10.94 -6.87 -15.47
C LEU A 345 -10.48 -7.01 -16.92
N ARG A 346 -11.43 -7.26 -17.83
CA ARG A 346 -11.20 -7.39 -19.27
C ARG A 346 -11.62 -6.14 -20.03
N THR A 347 -12.66 -5.46 -19.57
CA THR A 347 -13.19 -4.28 -20.23
C THR A 347 -13.28 -3.11 -19.26
N LEU A 348 -12.63 -2.00 -19.59
CA LEU A 348 -12.75 -0.73 -18.89
C LEU A 348 -13.14 0.37 -19.87
N LYS A 349 -14.33 0.93 -19.71
CA LYS A 349 -14.84 2.03 -20.53
C LYS A 349 -15.19 3.22 -19.65
N LEU A 350 -14.49 4.33 -19.85
CA LEU A 350 -14.70 5.57 -19.10
C LEU A 350 -14.87 6.72 -20.08
N LYS A 351 -16.02 6.79 -20.75
CA LYS A 351 -16.28 7.75 -21.84
C LYS A 351 -16.83 9.06 -21.26
N LYS A 352 -16.35 10.21 -21.74
CA LYS A 352 -16.87 11.52 -21.26
C LYS A 352 -16.77 11.67 -19.74
N CYS A 353 -15.62 11.32 -19.17
CA CYS A 353 -15.40 11.28 -17.73
C CYS A 353 -14.50 12.41 -17.20
N ASN A 354 -14.15 13.38 -18.04
CA ASN A 354 -13.22 14.48 -17.73
C ASN A 354 -11.86 13.99 -17.19
N ILE A 355 -11.41 12.80 -17.61
CA ILE A 355 -10.16 12.21 -17.11
C ILE A 355 -8.98 12.95 -17.73
N TYR A 356 -8.07 13.48 -16.91
CA TYR A 356 -6.84 14.12 -17.40
C TYR A 356 -5.58 13.26 -17.23
N SER A 357 -5.64 12.20 -16.43
CA SER A 357 -4.50 11.31 -16.18
C SER A 357 -4.91 9.86 -15.94
N ILE A 358 -4.01 8.95 -16.30
CA ILE A 358 -4.09 7.51 -16.05
C ILE A 358 -2.97 7.15 -15.06
N PRO A 359 -3.26 6.43 -13.97
CA PRO A 359 -2.26 6.05 -12.99
C PRO A 359 -1.26 5.05 -13.58
N LEU A 360 -0.02 5.03 -13.07
CA LEU A 360 1.00 4.07 -13.49
C LEU A 360 0.54 2.62 -13.26
N SER A 361 -0.29 2.39 -12.24
CA SER A 361 -0.82 1.09 -11.85
C SER A 361 -1.80 0.48 -12.86
N ILE A 362 -2.24 1.23 -13.89
CA ILE A 362 -3.06 0.68 -14.98
C ILE A 362 -2.37 -0.54 -15.63
N GLY A 363 -1.03 -0.51 -15.72
CA GLY A 363 -0.23 -1.58 -16.31
C GLY A 363 -0.22 -2.89 -15.50
N GLU A 364 -0.82 -2.92 -14.31
CA GLU A 364 -1.03 -4.15 -13.53
C GLU A 364 -2.23 -4.96 -14.01
N LEU A 365 -3.11 -4.38 -14.83
CA LEU A 365 -4.29 -5.03 -15.41
C LEU A 365 -3.93 -5.90 -16.62
N LYS A 366 -3.11 -6.93 -16.40
CA LYS A 366 -2.56 -7.78 -17.47
C LYS A 366 -3.63 -8.49 -18.31
N GLY A 367 -4.82 -8.74 -17.74
CA GLY A 367 -5.96 -9.33 -18.41
C GLY A 367 -6.87 -8.35 -19.15
N LEU A 368 -6.56 -7.04 -19.16
CA LEU A 368 -7.39 -6.03 -19.82
C LEU A 368 -7.31 -6.18 -21.34
N GLU A 369 -8.45 -6.43 -21.98
CA GLU A 369 -8.59 -6.62 -23.42
C GLU A 369 -9.11 -5.35 -24.11
N VAL A 370 -9.95 -4.58 -23.44
CA VAL A 370 -10.59 -3.36 -23.97
C VAL A 370 -10.39 -2.20 -23.01
N LEU A 371 -9.72 -1.14 -23.48
CA LEU A 371 -9.62 0.14 -22.79
C LEU A 371 -10.20 1.25 -23.67
N ASN A 372 -11.33 1.81 -23.26
CA ASN A 372 -11.97 2.93 -23.94
C ASN A 372 -12.00 4.17 -23.04
N LEU A 373 -11.25 5.18 -23.43
CA LEU A 373 -11.17 6.49 -22.76
C LEU A 373 -11.55 7.62 -23.74
N GLU A 374 -12.45 7.34 -24.68
CA GLU A 374 -12.98 8.33 -25.62
C GLU A 374 -13.57 9.55 -24.92
N ASP A 375 -13.42 10.72 -25.53
CA ASP A 375 -13.99 11.99 -25.04
C ASP A 375 -13.50 12.36 -23.63
N ASN A 376 -12.19 12.37 -23.40
CA ASN A 376 -11.59 12.81 -22.13
C ASN A 376 -10.57 13.95 -22.38
N TYR A 377 -9.81 14.31 -21.34
CA TYR A 377 -8.82 15.39 -21.37
C TYR A 377 -7.40 14.88 -21.16
N LEU A 378 -7.09 13.67 -21.62
CA LEU A 378 -5.76 13.06 -21.45
C LEU A 378 -4.72 13.85 -22.24
N HIS A 379 -3.67 14.32 -21.55
CA HIS A 379 -2.53 15.02 -22.18
C HIS A 379 -1.38 14.08 -22.58
N GLY A 380 -1.29 12.93 -21.92
CA GLY A 380 -0.29 11.90 -22.17
C GLY A 380 -0.73 10.55 -21.61
N LEU A 381 0.02 9.51 -21.93
CA LEU A 381 -0.15 8.16 -21.41
C LEU A 381 1.08 7.77 -20.59
N PRO A 382 0.92 7.00 -19.51
CA PRO A 382 2.06 6.46 -18.78
C PRO A 382 2.79 5.39 -19.60
N GLU A 383 4.11 5.27 -19.43
CA GLU A 383 4.90 4.17 -20.04
C GLU A 383 4.44 2.77 -19.59
N SER A 384 3.72 2.68 -18.47
CA SER A 384 3.12 1.42 -18.02
C SER A 384 1.98 0.92 -18.91
N ILE A 385 1.45 1.74 -19.84
CA ILE A 385 0.42 1.31 -20.78
C ILE A 385 0.88 0.08 -21.59
N GLY A 386 2.18 0.03 -21.94
CA GLY A 386 2.76 -1.11 -22.67
C GLY A 386 2.83 -2.42 -21.89
N LYS A 387 2.45 -2.43 -20.60
CA LYS A 387 2.35 -3.64 -19.77
C LYS A 387 0.99 -4.34 -19.87
N LEU A 388 0.04 -3.77 -20.60
CA LEU A 388 -1.28 -4.39 -20.82
C LEU A 388 -1.17 -5.51 -21.86
N GLU A 389 -0.59 -6.63 -21.45
CA GLU A 389 -0.20 -7.77 -22.31
C GLU A 389 -1.37 -8.33 -23.16
N SER A 390 -2.60 -8.26 -22.65
CA SER A 390 -3.81 -8.78 -23.31
C SER A 390 -4.59 -7.73 -24.11
N LEU A 391 -4.13 -6.48 -24.18
CA LEU A 391 -4.92 -5.39 -24.76
C LEU A 391 -5.11 -5.57 -26.27
N ARG A 392 -6.37 -5.59 -26.70
CA ARG A 392 -6.79 -5.75 -28.10
C ARG A 392 -7.38 -4.46 -28.67
N ILE A 393 -8.12 -3.72 -27.85
CA ILE A 393 -8.78 -2.48 -28.25
C ILE A 393 -8.32 -1.35 -27.33
N LEU A 394 -7.71 -0.32 -27.93
CA LEU A 394 -7.38 0.93 -27.27
C LEU A 394 -8.05 2.10 -28.00
N ASN A 395 -9.06 2.69 -27.38
CA ASN A 395 -9.76 3.85 -27.90
C ASN A 395 -9.45 5.10 -27.06
N LEU A 396 -8.74 6.05 -27.66
CA LEU A 396 -8.32 7.32 -27.08
C LEU A 396 -8.82 8.51 -27.92
N LYS A 397 -9.85 8.27 -28.75
CA LYS A 397 -10.45 9.30 -29.59
C LYS A 397 -10.89 10.52 -28.76
N ARG A 398 -10.72 11.72 -29.30
CA ARG A 398 -11.15 12.99 -28.67
C ARG A 398 -10.51 13.17 -27.29
N ASN A 399 -9.19 13.25 -27.28
CA ASN A 399 -8.37 13.61 -26.12
C ASN A 399 -7.41 14.75 -26.50
N GLN A 400 -6.40 15.04 -25.68
CA GLN A 400 -5.42 16.12 -25.87
C GLN A 400 -3.99 15.58 -25.91
N LEU A 401 -3.80 14.35 -26.39
CA LEU A 401 -2.51 13.66 -26.40
C LEU A 401 -1.55 14.39 -27.34
N LYS A 402 -0.38 14.76 -26.84
CA LYS A 402 0.71 15.37 -27.64
C LYS A 402 1.70 14.34 -28.16
N GLU A 403 1.84 13.23 -27.43
CA GLU A 403 2.71 12.12 -27.78
C GLU A 403 2.12 10.79 -27.31
N ILE A 404 2.62 9.71 -27.91
CA ILE A 404 2.36 8.33 -27.49
C ILE A 404 3.69 7.74 -26.98
N PRO A 405 3.71 7.10 -25.79
CA PRO A 405 4.93 6.53 -25.23
C PRO A 405 5.49 5.42 -26.11
N LYS A 406 6.81 5.23 -26.09
CA LYS A 406 7.46 4.20 -26.92
C LYS A 406 7.02 2.80 -26.52
N SER A 407 6.64 2.58 -25.26
CA SER A 407 6.08 1.33 -24.76
C SER A 407 4.79 0.88 -25.46
N ILE A 408 4.11 1.73 -26.26
CA ILE A 408 2.96 1.29 -27.06
C ILE A 408 3.31 0.06 -27.93
N GLY A 409 4.54 0.00 -28.46
CA GLY A 409 5.00 -1.13 -29.28
C GLY A 409 5.12 -2.47 -28.53
N SER A 410 4.99 -2.47 -27.20
CA SER A 410 4.95 -3.68 -26.38
C SER A 410 3.58 -4.37 -26.41
N LEU A 411 2.53 -3.71 -26.91
CA LEU A 411 1.16 -4.23 -26.98
C LEU A 411 0.98 -5.21 -28.15
N LYS A 412 1.64 -6.36 -28.08
CA LYS A 412 1.69 -7.38 -29.15
C LYS A 412 0.33 -7.94 -29.58
N ASN A 413 -0.70 -7.77 -28.75
CA ASN A 413 -2.06 -8.23 -29.02
C ASN A 413 -3.01 -7.12 -29.52
N LEU A 414 -2.52 -5.89 -29.69
CA LEU A 414 -3.38 -4.76 -30.07
C LEU A 414 -3.85 -4.92 -31.51
N GLU A 415 -5.17 -4.94 -31.70
CA GLU A 415 -5.85 -5.10 -32.99
C GLU A 415 -6.47 -3.78 -33.46
N TYR A 416 -6.89 -2.93 -32.53
CA TYR A 416 -7.56 -1.66 -32.80
C TYR A 416 -6.96 -0.53 -31.96
N LEU A 417 -6.45 0.51 -32.64
CA LEU A 417 -5.93 1.71 -32.02
C LEU A 417 -6.60 2.96 -32.62
N ASN A 418 -7.38 3.67 -31.81
CA ASN A 418 -8.01 4.92 -32.23
C ASN A 418 -7.43 6.11 -31.46
N LEU A 419 -6.74 6.98 -32.18
CA LEU A 419 -6.10 8.22 -31.74
C LEU A 419 -6.72 9.45 -32.41
N GLU A 420 -7.87 9.30 -33.07
CA GLU A 420 -8.56 10.38 -33.77
C GLU A 420 -8.83 11.58 -32.86
N MET A 421 -8.71 12.80 -33.40
CA MET A 421 -8.97 14.04 -32.65
C MET A 421 -8.12 14.15 -31.39
N ASN A 422 -6.80 14.19 -31.58
CA ASN A 422 -5.80 14.47 -30.57
C ASN A 422 -4.84 15.57 -31.07
N CYS A 423 -3.75 15.85 -30.35
CA CYS A 423 -2.76 16.86 -30.70
C CYS A 423 -1.40 16.24 -31.09
N LEU A 424 -1.39 15.02 -31.64
CA LEU A 424 -0.16 14.29 -31.93
C LEU A 424 0.63 14.96 -33.06
N MET A 425 1.91 15.22 -32.83
CA MET A 425 2.83 15.75 -33.86
C MET A 425 3.62 14.65 -34.57
N ARG A 426 3.82 13.51 -33.91
CA ARG A 426 4.52 12.33 -34.41
C ARG A 426 3.97 11.06 -33.77
N LEU A 427 4.21 9.92 -34.39
CA LEU A 427 4.04 8.60 -33.79
C LEU A 427 5.41 8.02 -33.45
N PRO A 428 5.57 7.26 -32.35
CA PRO A 428 6.82 6.58 -32.06
C PRO A 428 7.08 5.48 -33.10
N SER A 429 8.34 5.27 -33.50
CA SER A 429 8.70 4.19 -34.43
C SER A 429 8.31 2.80 -33.93
N SER A 430 8.21 2.63 -32.61
CA SER A 430 7.73 1.39 -31.99
C SER A 430 6.28 1.04 -32.34
N ILE A 431 5.49 1.94 -32.93
CA ILE A 431 4.16 1.60 -33.45
C ILE A 431 4.23 0.52 -34.53
N GLY A 432 5.35 0.43 -35.27
CA GLY A 432 5.62 -0.64 -36.24
C GLY A 432 5.80 -2.03 -35.62
N LEU A 433 5.94 -2.13 -34.30
CA LEU A 433 6.03 -3.41 -33.57
C LEU A 433 4.65 -4.01 -33.23
N LEU A 434 3.56 -3.31 -33.55
CA LEU A 434 2.19 -3.77 -33.31
C LEU A 434 1.73 -4.76 -34.40
N PHE A 435 2.33 -5.96 -34.41
CA PHE A 435 2.16 -6.94 -35.48
C PHE A 435 0.72 -7.46 -35.71
N LYS A 436 -0.19 -7.27 -34.75
CA LYS A 436 -1.61 -7.66 -34.87
C LYS A 436 -2.56 -6.49 -35.17
N LEU A 437 -2.03 -5.27 -35.36
CA LEU A 437 -2.84 -4.09 -35.54
C LEU A 437 -3.54 -4.11 -36.90
N ASN A 438 -4.86 -4.24 -36.88
CA ASN A 438 -5.69 -4.26 -38.07
C ASN A 438 -6.30 -2.88 -38.38
N TYR A 439 -6.41 -2.01 -37.38
CA TYR A 439 -6.98 -0.69 -37.52
C TYR A 439 -6.20 0.35 -36.73
N LEU A 440 -5.72 1.37 -37.43
CA LEU A 440 -5.09 2.56 -36.86
C LEU A 440 -5.81 3.82 -37.38
N ASN A 441 -6.44 4.58 -36.48
CA ASN A 441 -7.03 5.86 -36.83
C ASN A 441 -6.29 7.01 -36.14
N VAL A 442 -5.69 7.87 -36.95
CA VAL A 442 -4.94 9.07 -36.51
C VAL A 442 -5.51 10.35 -37.11
N LYS A 443 -6.73 10.30 -37.64
CA LYS A 443 -7.41 11.46 -38.25
C LYS A 443 -7.49 12.63 -37.26
N SER A 444 -7.44 13.86 -37.79
CA SER A 444 -7.55 15.08 -36.97
C SER A 444 -6.47 15.16 -35.88
N ASN A 445 -5.22 14.95 -36.27
CA ASN A 445 -4.00 15.21 -35.50
C ASN A 445 -3.11 16.21 -36.27
N HIS A 446 -1.92 16.50 -35.74
CA HIS A 446 -0.93 17.40 -36.36
C HIS A 446 0.30 16.62 -36.91
N LEU A 447 0.09 15.39 -37.35
CA LEU A 447 1.15 14.53 -37.89
C LEU A 447 1.72 15.12 -39.18
N LYS A 448 3.05 15.27 -39.24
CA LYS A 448 3.76 15.69 -40.46
C LYS A 448 4.35 14.53 -41.24
N GLU A 449 4.62 13.43 -40.55
CA GLU A 449 5.24 12.22 -41.09
C GLU A 449 4.67 10.99 -40.40
N ILE A 450 4.80 9.84 -41.07
CA ILE A 450 4.55 8.52 -40.50
C ILE A 450 5.92 7.87 -40.28
N PRO A 451 6.16 7.20 -39.14
CA PRO A 451 7.41 6.50 -38.90
C PRO A 451 7.67 5.45 -40.00
N SER A 452 8.93 5.38 -40.42
CA SER A 452 9.45 4.48 -41.47
C SER A 452 9.42 3.02 -41.09
#